data_AF-A0A2K3N8C4-F1
#
_entry.id   AF-A0A2K3N8C4-F1
#
_cell.length_a   1.000
_cell.length_b   1.000
_cell.length_c   1.000
_cell.angle_alpha   90.00
_cell.angle_beta   90.00
_cell.angle_gamma   90.00
#
_symmetry.space_group_name_H-M   'P 1'
#
loop_
_entity.id
_entity.type
_entity.pdbx_description
1 polymer ?
#
loop_
_entity_poly.entity_id
_entity_poly.type
_entity_poly.pdbx_seq_one_letter_code
_entity_poly.pdbx_strand_id
1 'polypeptide(L)'
;MQQENLKLYDSTLATLSVTFSRELQLDLAESLLNQISECLYPYPYNALLASCDALNQPERALRVLAKMRKIKLLPDMRTYELLFSLFGIVNAPYEDSNMRQENAAKRIKAIERDMANNGFQHSHLSLKNILKSLGEVGMIRELVQYLHVAENLFIYSNPSLRTDMYNIVLHYLVEAQESHMAIEIFKKMKLCGCHPDSTTYNIMIDCCSIIRSYISASLLISMMIREGFCPVACTYTALIKVLPV
;
A
#
# COMPACT_ATOMS: atom_id res chain seq x y z
N MET A 1 34.63 -23.77 -33.99
CA MET A 1 33.43 -24.15 -33.21
C MET A 1 32.54 -22.93 -33.14
N GLN A 2 31.51 -22.88 -33.98
CA GLN A 2 30.54 -21.80 -34.02
C GLN A 2 29.67 -21.90 -32.76
N GLN A 3 29.71 -20.90 -31.88
CA GLN A 3 28.64 -20.70 -30.89
C GLN A 3 27.41 -20.28 -31.68
N GLU A 4 26.53 -21.23 -31.97
CA GLU A 4 25.18 -20.91 -32.39
C GLU A 4 24.56 -20.05 -31.28
N ASN A 5 24.27 -18.79 -31.59
CA ASN A 5 23.40 -17.93 -30.80
C ASN A 5 22.01 -18.57 -30.77
N LEU A 6 21.83 -19.56 -29.89
CA LEU A 6 20.53 -20.12 -29.54
C LEU A 6 19.70 -18.97 -28.98
N LYS A 7 18.85 -18.40 -29.83
CA LYS A 7 17.87 -17.40 -29.44
C LYS A 7 16.96 -18.07 -28.41
N LEU A 8 17.16 -17.72 -27.14
CA LEU A 8 16.39 -18.25 -26.03
C LEU A 8 14.90 -18.01 -26.29
N TYR A 9 14.07 -19.02 -26.01
CA TYR A 9 12.62 -18.87 -26.10
C TYR A 9 12.15 -17.80 -25.12
N ASP A 10 11.12 -17.04 -25.50
CA ASP A 10 10.53 -15.97 -24.67
C ASP A 10 10.11 -16.48 -23.28
N SER A 11 9.67 -17.74 -23.16
CA SER A 11 9.37 -18.40 -21.88
C SER A 11 10.59 -18.60 -20.98
N THR A 12 11.75 -18.87 -21.57
CA THR A 12 13.02 -19.04 -20.84
C THR A 12 13.53 -17.69 -20.37
N LEU A 13 13.47 -16.66 -21.23
CA LEU A 13 13.80 -15.28 -20.88
C LEU A 13 12.92 -14.77 -19.73
N ALA A 14 11.62 -15.04 -19.78
CA ALA A 14 10.65 -14.70 -18.73
C ALA A 14 10.97 -15.38 -17.40
N THR A 15 11.38 -16.65 -17.43
CA THR A 15 11.73 -17.39 -16.20
C THR A 15 13.01 -16.84 -15.57
N LEU A 16 14.04 -16.58 -16.39
CA LEU A 16 15.30 -15.98 -15.93
C LEU A 16 15.11 -14.54 -15.42
N SER A 17 14.26 -13.75 -16.07
CA SER A 17 14.00 -12.38 -15.60
C SER A 17 13.34 -12.39 -14.22
N VAL A 18 12.48 -13.36 -13.93
CA VAL A 18 11.87 -13.53 -12.59
C VAL A 18 12.92 -13.87 -11.55
N THR A 19 13.86 -14.79 -11.84
CA THR A 19 14.92 -15.15 -10.90
C THR A 19 15.81 -13.95 -10.61
N PHE A 20 16.24 -13.22 -11.64
CA PHE A 20 17.05 -12.01 -11.46
C PHE A 20 16.32 -10.88 -10.74
N SER A 21 15.01 -10.73 -10.96
CA SER A 21 14.19 -9.76 -10.21
C SER A 21 14.20 -10.08 -8.72
N ARG A 22 14.00 -11.35 -8.36
CA ARG A 22 14.02 -11.82 -6.96
C ARG A 22 15.39 -11.66 -6.30
N GLU A 23 16.45 -11.81 -7.07
CA GLU A 23 17.84 -11.57 -6.62
C GLU A 23 18.24 -10.08 -6.65
N LEU A 24 17.30 -9.18 -6.98
CA LEU A 24 17.50 -7.73 -7.10
C LEU A 24 18.54 -7.31 -8.16
N GLN A 25 18.82 -8.20 -9.13
CA GLN A 25 19.67 -7.93 -10.29
C GLN A 25 18.85 -7.29 -11.42
N LEU A 26 18.38 -6.06 -11.16
CA LEU A 26 17.35 -5.41 -11.98
C LEU A 26 17.81 -5.08 -13.42
N ASP A 27 19.08 -4.75 -13.65
CA ASP A 27 19.59 -4.47 -14.99
C ASP A 27 19.51 -5.72 -15.89
N LEU A 28 19.90 -6.88 -15.34
CA LEU A 28 19.82 -8.17 -16.03
C LEU A 28 18.37 -8.55 -16.28
N ALA A 29 17.51 -8.47 -15.25
CA ALA A 29 16.08 -8.75 -15.39
C ALA A 29 15.41 -7.88 -16.47
N GLU A 30 15.68 -6.57 -16.45
CA GLU A 30 15.16 -5.60 -17.43
C GLU A 30 15.67 -5.91 -18.84
N SER A 31 16.97 -6.23 -18.98
CA SER A 31 17.56 -6.58 -20.28
C SER A 31 16.91 -7.82 -20.91
N LEU A 32 16.58 -8.83 -20.11
CA LEU A 32 15.93 -10.06 -20.56
C LEU A 32 14.48 -9.80 -20.96
N LEU A 33 13.72 -9.04 -20.15
CA LEU A 33 12.35 -8.65 -20.50
C LEU A 33 12.28 -7.81 -21.77
N ASN A 34 13.30 -7.00 -22.04
CA ASN A 34 13.37 -6.19 -23.26
C ASN A 34 13.54 -7.03 -24.53
N GLN A 35 14.18 -8.21 -24.43
CA GLN A 35 14.36 -9.15 -25.53
C GLN A 35 13.08 -9.92 -25.90
N ILE A 36 12.14 -10.07 -24.96
CA ILE A 36 10.89 -10.77 -25.19
C ILE A 36 10.06 -10.07 -26.27
N SER A 37 9.65 -10.83 -27.29
CA SER A 37 8.80 -10.35 -28.38
C SER A 37 7.32 -10.57 -28.12
N GLU A 38 6.95 -11.74 -27.60
CA GLU A 38 5.58 -12.13 -27.28
C GLU A 38 5.53 -12.69 -25.86
N CYS A 39 4.63 -12.16 -25.04
CA CYS A 39 4.37 -12.66 -23.69
C CYS A 39 2.87 -12.70 -23.45
N LEU A 40 2.37 -13.81 -22.91
CA LEU A 40 0.94 -14.02 -22.71
C LEU A 40 0.47 -13.73 -21.29
N TYR A 41 1.39 -13.45 -20.36
CA TYR A 41 1.07 -13.27 -18.95
C TYR A 41 1.97 -12.22 -18.29
N PRO A 42 1.42 -11.40 -17.36
CA PRO A 42 2.14 -10.26 -16.79
C PRO A 42 3.13 -10.64 -15.68
N TYR A 43 3.16 -11.90 -15.23
CA TYR A 43 3.94 -12.36 -14.09
C TYR A 43 5.43 -11.93 -14.08
N PRO A 44 6.21 -12.07 -15.18
CA PRO A 44 7.61 -11.65 -15.20
C PRO A 44 7.79 -10.14 -15.02
N TYR A 45 6.87 -9.36 -15.60
CA TYR A 45 6.85 -7.91 -15.47
C TYR A 45 6.43 -7.50 -14.05
N ASN A 46 5.44 -8.17 -13.46
CA ASN A 46 5.02 -7.97 -12.08
C ASN A 46 6.14 -8.28 -11.08
N ALA A 47 6.95 -9.32 -11.33
CA ALA A 47 8.12 -9.62 -10.50
C ALA A 47 9.15 -8.48 -10.53
N LEU A 48 9.41 -7.91 -11.71
CA LEU A 48 10.30 -6.76 -11.83
C LEU A 48 9.71 -5.50 -11.20
N LEU A 49 8.40 -5.23 -11.38
CA LEU A 49 7.69 -4.12 -10.73
C LEU A 49 7.76 -4.22 -9.20
N ALA A 50 7.55 -5.41 -8.63
CA ALA A 50 7.67 -5.62 -7.18
C ALA A 50 9.09 -5.34 -6.67
N SER A 51 10.09 -5.66 -7.48
CA SER A 51 11.50 -5.39 -7.14
C SER A 51 11.84 -3.89 -7.29
N CYS A 52 11.20 -3.20 -8.24
CA CYS A 52 11.29 -1.75 -8.37
C CYS A 52 10.63 -1.04 -7.18
N ASP A 53 9.51 -1.56 -6.67
CA ASP A 53 8.83 -1.05 -5.48
C ASP A 53 9.74 -1.16 -4.26
N ALA A 54 10.30 -2.35 -4.02
CA ALA A 54 11.21 -2.62 -2.90
C ALA A 54 12.48 -1.74 -2.92
N LEU A 55 12.94 -1.33 -4.10
CA LEU A 55 14.13 -0.49 -4.28
C LEU A 55 13.80 0.99 -4.57
N ASN A 56 12.53 1.38 -4.51
CA ASN A 56 12.03 2.72 -4.82
C ASN A 56 12.54 3.25 -6.18
N GLN A 57 12.36 2.48 -7.25
CA GLN A 57 12.80 2.79 -8.62
C GLN A 57 11.63 3.05 -9.59
N PRO A 58 10.95 4.21 -9.46
CA PRO A 58 9.77 4.56 -10.27
C PRO A 58 10.06 4.72 -11.75
N GLU A 59 11.22 5.28 -12.13
CA GLU A 59 11.59 5.44 -13.53
C GLU A 59 11.75 4.09 -14.23
N ARG A 60 12.29 3.10 -13.51
CA ARG A 60 12.39 1.73 -14.03
C ARG A 60 11.01 1.10 -14.16
N ALA A 61 10.14 1.26 -13.17
CA ALA A 61 8.76 0.80 -13.25
C ALA A 61 8.03 1.38 -14.48
N LEU A 62 8.25 2.66 -14.82
CA LEU A 62 7.70 3.27 -16.03
C LEU A 62 8.22 2.62 -17.32
N ARG A 63 9.51 2.27 -17.39
CA ARG A 63 10.06 1.53 -18.54
C ARG A 63 9.46 0.13 -18.67
N VAL A 64 9.23 -0.56 -17.54
CA VAL A 64 8.54 -1.86 -17.51
C VAL A 64 7.12 -1.74 -18.06
N LEU A 65 6.36 -0.73 -17.60
CA LEU A 65 5.02 -0.46 -18.12
C LEU A 65 5.01 -0.08 -19.61
N ALA A 66 5.96 0.74 -20.05
CA ALA A 66 6.10 1.11 -21.45
C ALA A 66 6.37 -0.13 -22.32
N LYS A 67 7.20 -1.07 -21.83
CA LYS A 67 7.44 -2.34 -22.51
C LYS A 67 6.18 -3.20 -22.56
N MET A 68 5.42 -3.34 -21.46
CA MET A 68 4.14 -4.08 -21.44
C MET A 68 3.16 -3.52 -22.49
N ARG A 69 3.01 -2.19 -22.55
CA ARG A 69 2.17 -1.50 -23.56
C ARG A 69 2.65 -1.77 -24.99
N LYS A 70 3.97 -1.73 -25.24
CA LYS A 70 4.57 -1.96 -26.56
C LYS A 70 4.25 -3.36 -27.11
N ILE A 71 4.25 -4.38 -26.24
CA ILE A 71 3.89 -5.75 -26.62
C ILE A 71 2.39 -6.05 -26.48
N LYS A 72 1.57 -5.03 -26.17
CA LYS A 72 0.11 -5.15 -25.94
C LYS A 72 -0.25 -6.18 -24.87
N LEU A 73 0.60 -6.36 -23.86
CA LEU A 73 0.35 -7.23 -22.73
C LEU A 73 -0.64 -6.57 -21.78
N LEU A 74 -1.74 -7.24 -21.48
CA LEU A 74 -2.74 -6.75 -20.54
C LEU A 74 -2.23 -6.90 -19.10
N PRO A 75 -2.37 -5.85 -18.26
CA PRO A 75 -2.10 -5.93 -16.83
C PRO A 75 -3.11 -6.83 -16.12
N ASP A 76 -2.74 -7.37 -14.96
CA ASP A 76 -3.65 -8.06 -14.05
C ASP A 76 -3.86 -7.27 -12.75
N MET A 77 -4.70 -7.79 -11.85
CA MET A 77 -4.93 -7.17 -10.55
C MET A 77 -3.62 -6.97 -9.77
N ARG A 78 -2.69 -7.91 -9.88
CA ARG A 78 -1.39 -7.82 -9.19
C ARG A 78 -0.54 -6.68 -9.74
N THR A 79 -0.60 -6.41 -11.05
CA THR A 79 0.03 -5.24 -11.65
C THR A 79 -0.50 -3.97 -10.96
N TYR A 80 -1.82 -3.79 -10.86
CA TYR A 80 -2.40 -2.59 -10.26
C TYR A 80 -2.09 -2.43 -8.76
N GLU A 81 -2.08 -3.52 -7.99
CA GLU A 81 -1.67 -3.48 -6.58
C GLU A 81 -0.23 -2.96 -6.41
N LEU A 82 0.69 -3.39 -7.27
CA LEU A 82 2.07 -2.90 -7.28
C LEU A 82 2.15 -1.43 -7.71
N LEU A 83 1.33 -1.02 -8.68
CA LEU A 83 1.29 0.38 -9.13
C LEU A 83 0.80 1.33 -8.05
N PHE A 84 -0.22 0.96 -7.28
CA PHE A 84 -0.67 1.78 -6.14
C PHE A 84 0.41 1.91 -5.06
N SER A 85 1.14 0.82 -4.78
CA SER A 85 2.27 0.84 -3.84
C SER A 85 3.35 1.82 -4.32
N LEU A 86 3.78 1.64 -5.57
CA LEU A 86 4.97 2.29 -6.12
C LEU A 86 4.72 3.78 -6.45
N PHE A 87 3.63 4.08 -7.15
CA PHE A 87 3.34 5.45 -7.60
C PHE A 87 2.46 6.24 -6.63
N GLY A 88 1.91 5.59 -5.59
CA GLY A 88 1.21 6.29 -4.53
C GLY A 88 2.14 7.21 -3.75
N ILE A 89 3.36 6.74 -3.44
CA ILE A 89 4.31 7.47 -2.57
C ILE A 89 5.22 8.40 -3.39
N VAL A 90 5.70 7.92 -4.54
CA VAL A 90 6.75 8.61 -5.31
C VAL A 90 6.21 9.83 -6.06
N ASN A 91 6.94 10.93 -6.04
CA ASN A 91 6.70 12.09 -6.91
C ASN A 91 7.16 11.87 -8.37
N ALA A 92 6.71 10.78 -9.00
CA ALA A 92 6.95 10.47 -10.41
C ALA A 92 5.60 10.27 -11.13
N PRO A 93 5.43 10.79 -12.36
CA PRO A 93 4.16 10.67 -13.07
C PRO A 93 3.89 9.20 -13.47
N TYR A 94 2.63 8.77 -13.44
CA TYR A 94 2.22 7.42 -13.89
C TYR A 94 2.03 7.36 -15.42
N GLU A 95 1.58 8.46 -16.03
CA GLU A 95 1.41 8.62 -17.47
C GLU A 95 2.40 9.66 -18.01
N ASP A 96 2.66 9.62 -19.32
CA ASP A 96 3.55 10.56 -20.04
C ASP A 96 2.86 11.94 -20.21
N SER A 97 2.23 12.43 -19.14
CA SER A 97 1.61 13.74 -19.09
C SER A 97 2.70 14.77 -18.81
N ASN A 98 2.77 15.83 -19.62
CA ASN A 98 3.63 17.00 -19.42
C ASN A 98 3.34 17.79 -18.11
N MET A 99 2.63 17.18 -17.15
CA MET A 99 2.15 17.78 -15.92
C MET A 99 3.26 17.75 -14.86
N ARG A 100 4.08 18.79 -14.85
CA ARG A 100 5.00 19.07 -13.75
C ARG A 100 4.17 19.24 -12.46
N GLN A 101 4.32 18.30 -11.51
CA GLN A 101 3.67 18.22 -10.19
C GLN A 101 2.22 17.68 -10.17
N GLU A 102 2.06 16.39 -10.42
CA GLU A 102 0.88 15.66 -9.93
C GLU A 102 1.07 15.26 -8.46
N ASN A 103 0.04 15.45 -7.63
CA ASN A 103 0.04 14.92 -6.26
C ASN A 103 -0.37 13.43 -6.26
N ALA A 104 -0.13 12.72 -5.15
CA ALA A 104 -0.40 11.29 -5.04
C ALA A 104 -1.85 10.93 -5.41
N ALA A 105 -2.82 11.73 -4.98
CA ALA A 105 -4.23 11.50 -5.31
C ALA A 105 -4.53 11.54 -6.81
N LYS A 106 -3.88 12.42 -7.59
CA LYS A 106 -4.05 12.44 -9.06
C LYS A 106 -3.48 11.17 -9.70
N ARG A 107 -2.31 10.73 -9.25
CA ARG A 107 -1.68 9.49 -9.74
C ARG A 107 -2.51 8.26 -9.41
N ILE A 108 -2.99 8.14 -8.17
CA ILE A 108 -3.89 7.07 -7.75
C ILE A 108 -5.14 7.04 -8.65
N LYS A 109 -5.77 8.19 -8.91
CA LYS A 109 -6.94 8.28 -9.80
C LYS A 109 -6.64 7.91 -11.26
N ALA A 110 -5.42 8.19 -11.75
CA ALA A 110 -5.01 7.76 -13.08
C ALA A 110 -4.88 6.23 -13.16
N ILE A 111 -4.25 5.62 -12.15
CA ILE A 111 -4.13 4.15 -12.03
C ILE A 111 -5.52 3.51 -11.91
N GLU A 112 -6.43 4.08 -11.11
CA GLU A 112 -7.81 3.59 -10.99
C GLU A 112 -8.58 3.65 -12.30
N ARG A 113 -8.41 4.72 -13.08
CA ARG A 113 -9.05 4.84 -14.40
C ARG A 113 -8.55 3.75 -15.34
N ASP A 114 -7.23 3.52 -15.37
CA ASP A 114 -6.64 2.45 -16.17
C ASP A 114 -7.10 1.05 -15.70
N MET A 115 -7.16 0.83 -14.38
CA MET A 115 -7.67 -0.40 -13.78
C MET A 115 -9.13 -0.68 -14.18
N ALA A 116 -9.99 0.33 -14.11
CA ALA A 116 -11.39 0.22 -14.51
C ALA A 116 -11.54 -0.02 -16.03
N ASN A 117 -10.72 0.63 -16.86
CA ASN A 117 -10.69 0.41 -18.30
C ASN A 117 -10.29 -1.03 -18.68
N ASN A 118 -9.48 -1.68 -17.84
CA ASN A 118 -9.10 -3.08 -17.99
C ASN A 118 -10.08 -4.05 -17.27
N GLY A 119 -11.20 -3.54 -16.76
CA GLY A 119 -12.29 -4.36 -16.20
C GLY A 119 -12.08 -4.82 -14.76
N PHE A 120 -11.10 -4.26 -14.04
CA PHE A 120 -10.82 -4.64 -12.65
C PHE A 120 -11.50 -3.68 -11.66
N GLN A 121 -11.90 -4.25 -10.51
CA GLN A 121 -12.38 -3.51 -9.34
C GLN A 121 -11.35 -3.62 -8.21
N HIS A 122 -11.45 -2.76 -7.21
CA HIS A 122 -10.54 -2.79 -6.07
C HIS A 122 -10.56 -4.12 -5.32
N SER A 123 -9.39 -4.72 -5.15
CA SER A 123 -9.12 -5.76 -4.15
C SER A 123 -8.85 -5.14 -2.78
N HIS A 124 -8.93 -5.96 -1.73
CA HIS A 124 -8.50 -5.57 -0.38
C HIS A 124 -7.08 -5.01 -0.37
N LEU A 125 -6.14 -5.67 -1.05
CA LEU A 125 -4.74 -5.25 -1.10
C LEU A 125 -4.55 -3.94 -1.88
N SER A 126 -5.31 -3.72 -2.96
CA SER A 126 -5.23 -2.46 -3.72
C SER A 126 -5.61 -1.26 -2.85
N LEU A 127 -6.71 -1.35 -2.09
CA LEU A 127 -7.15 -0.29 -1.19
C LEU A 127 -6.22 -0.15 0.01
N LYS A 128 -5.68 -1.25 0.54
CA LYS A 128 -4.64 -1.23 1.58
C LYS A 128 -3.40 -0.45 1.13
N ASN A 129 -2.95 -0.66 -0.10
CA ASN A 129 -1.80 0.07 -0.67
C ASN A 129 -2.11 1.55 -0.90
N ILE A 130 -3.31 1.87 -1.40
CA ILE A 130 -3.77 3.27 -1.52
C ILE A 130 -3.76 3.97 -0.15
N LEU A 131 -4.37 3.36 0.87
CA LEU A 131 -4.42 3.93 2.22
C LEU A 131 -3.01 4.16 2.79
N LYS A 132 -2.10 3.18 2.66
CA LYS A 132 -0.70 3.35 3.07
C LYS A 132 -0.05 4.52 2.36
N SER A 133 -0.12 4.56 1.03
CA SER A 133 0.54 5.59 0.24
C SER A 133 0.02 7.00 0.52
N LEU A 134 -1.30 7.17 0.69
CA LEU A 134 -1.90 8.46 1.05
C LEU A 134 -1.49 8.90 2.46
N GLY A 135 -1.42 7.96 3.39
CA GLY A 135 -0.96 8.19 4.75
C GLY A 135 0.50 8.67 4.79
N GLU A 136 1.39 7.98 4.09
CA GLU A 136 2.82 8.34 4.02
C GLU A 136 3.06 9.71 3.39
N VAL A 137 2.27 10.08 2.39
CA VAL A 137 2.36 11.41 1.74
C VAL A 137 1.61 12.49 2.54
N GLY A 138 0.88 12.11 3.60
CA GLY A 138 0.13 13.05 4.46
C GLY A 138 -1.15 13.60 3.82
N MET A 139 -1.71 12.92 2.81
CA MET A 139 -2.99 13.31 2.17
C MET A 139 -4.18 12.83 3.02
N ILE A 140 -4.33 13.40 4.22
CA ILE A 140 -5.28 12.93 5.25
C ILE A 140 -6.74 12.95 4.79
N ARG A 141 -7.14 13.98 4.04
CA ARG A 141 -8.52 14.08 3.52
C ARG A 141 -8.84 12.91 2.59
N GLU A 142 -7.95 12.64 1.64
CA GLU A 142 -8.10 11.53 0.69
C GLU A 142 -8.00 10.18 1.40
N LEU A 143 -7.09 10.03 2.37
CA LEU A 143 -6.96 8.84 3.20
C LEU A 143 -8.30 8.44 3.83
N VAL A 144 -9.01 9.40 4.45
CA VAL A 144 -10.32 9.15 5.08
C VAL A 144 -11.40 8.87 4.03
N GLN A 145 -11.37 9.54 2.88
CA GLN A 145 -12.28 9.24 1.77
C GLN A 145 -12.13 7.79 1.28
N TYR A 146 -10.90 7.30 1.14
CA TYR A 146 -10.63 5.93 0.72
C TYR A 146 -11.01 4.89 1.78
N LEU A 147 -10.96 5.24 3.06
CA LEU A 147 -11.53 4.38 4.11
C LEU A 147 -13.04 4.19 3.89
N HIS A 148 -13.77 5.25 3.52
CA HIS A 148 -15.19 5.14 3.18
C HIS A 148 -15.47 4.30 1.95
N VAL A 149 -14.62 4.41 0.92
CA VAL A 149 -14.68 3.53 -0.26
C VAL A 149 -14.50 2.07 0.17
N ALA A 150 -13.50 1.78 1.00
CA ALA A 150 -13.24 0.44 1.49
C ALA A 150 -14.37 -0.11 2.36
N GLU A 151 -14.94 0.72 3.25
CA GLU A 151 -16.10 0.37 4.06
C GLU A 151 -17.26 -0.08 3.17
N ASN A 152 -17.58 0.68 2.13
CA ASN A 152 -18.70 0.41 1.22
C ASN A 152 -18.49 -0.83 0.34
N LEU A 153 -17.27 -1.05 -0.14
CA LEU A 153 -16.96 -2.21 -0.99
C LEU A 153 -16.88 -3.51 -0.20
N PHE A 154 -16.43 -3.46 1.05
CA PHE A 154 -16.13 -4.64 1.85
C PHE A 154 -17.07 -4.82 3.04
N ILE A 155 -18.28 -4.25 3.01
CA ILE A 155 -19.29 -4.37 4.10
C ILE A 155 -19.48 -5.82 4.53
N TYR A 156 -19.57 -6.74 3.55
CA TYR A 156 -19.81 -8.18 3.77
C TYR A 156 -18.53 -9.01 3.87
N SER A 157 -17.35 -8.38 3.85
CA SER A 157 -16.07 -9.08 3.97
C SER A 157 -15.71 -9.39 5.41
N ASN A 158 -14.71 -10.25 5.60
CA ASN A 158 -14.18 -10.60 6.92
C ASN A 158 -13.84 -9.31 7.74
N PRO A 159 -14.42 -9.12 8.94
CA PRO A 159 -14.15 -7.94 9.78
C PRO A 159 -12.68 -7.71 10.13
N SER A 160 -11.86 -8.78 10.18
CA SER A 160 -10.41 -8.67 10.40
C SER A 160 -9.72 -7.89 9.28
N LEU A 161 -10.12 -8.12 8.02
CA LEU A 161 -9.57 -7.39 6.87
C LEU A 161 -9.90 -5.90 6.93
N ARG A 162 -11.07 -5.53 7.45
CA ARG A 162 -11.44 -4.12 7.66
C ARG A 162 -10.69 -3.50 8.83
N THR A 163 -10.45 -4.27 9.89
CA THR A 163 -9.67 -3.86 11.06
C THR A 163 -8.26 -3.41 10.67
N ASP A 164 -7.59 -4.14 9.78
CA ASP A 164 -6.31 -3.75 9.19
C ASP A 164 -6.35 -2.34 8.55
N MET A 165 -7.40 -2.03 7.80
CA MET A 165 -7.53 -0.74 7.11
C MET A 165 -7.82 0.40 8.09
N TYR A 166 -8.65 0.16 9.11
CA TYR A 166 -8.85 1.13 10.19
C TYR A 166 -7.55 1.41 10.92
N ASN A 167 -6.75 0.38 11.24
CA ASN A 167 -5.47 0.54 11.91
C ASN A 167 -4.50 1.39 11.09
N ILE A 168 -4.46 1.21 9.76
CA ILE A 168 -3.65 2.06 8.87
C ILE A 168 -4.10 3.53 8.98
N VAL A 169 -5.39 3.81 8.86
CA VAL A 169 -5.91 5.18 8.89
C VAL A 169 -5.71 5.82 10.26
N LEU A 170 -5.99 5.09 11.34
CA LEU A 170 -5.77 5.56 12.71
C LEU A 170 -4.31 5.91 12.95
N HIS A 171 -3.38 5.06 12.49
CA HIS A 171 -1.95 5.31 12.63
C HIS A 171 -1.55 6.65 11.99
N TYR A 172 -1.88 6.87 10.72
CA TYR A 172 -1.50 8.10 10.04
C TYR A 172 -2.25 9.34 10.55
N LEU A 173 -3.48 9.21 11.04
CA LEU A 173 -4.18 10.32 11.73
C LEU A 173 -3.45 10.72 13.01
N VAL A 174 -2.96 9.75 13.79
CA VAL A 174 -2.21 10.01 15.02
C VAL A 174 -0.85 10.65 14.69
N GLU A 175 -0.13 10.15 13.69
CA GLU A 175 1.13 10.76 13.23
C GLU A 175 0.94 12.20 12.73
N ALA A 176 -0.16 12.48 12.05
CA ALA A 176 -0.54 13.82 11.59
C ALA A 176 -1.09 14.72 12.72
N GLN A 177 -1.15 14.24 13.97
CA GLN A 177 -1.73 14.93 15.13
C GLN A 177 -3.24 15.24 15.02
N GLU A 178 -3.94 14.56 14.11
CA GLU A 178 -5.39 14.67 13.87
C GLU A 178 -6.20 13.85 14.90
N SER A 179 -5.94 14.09 16.18
CA SER A 179 -6.46 13.30 17.30
C SER A 179 -8.00 13.24 17.37
N HIS A 180 -8.69 14.33 17.02
CA HIS A 180 -10.15 14.36 16.97
C HIS A 180 -10.69 13.36 15.93
N MET A 181 -10.14 13.40 14.71
CA MET A 181 -10.50 12.47 13.64
C MET A 181 -10.16 11.02 14.02
N ALA A 182 -9.00 10.79 14.64
CA ALA A 182 -8.62 9.45 15.11
C ALA A 182 -9.65 8.88 16.10
N ILE A 183 -10.14 9.70 17.05
CA ILE A 183 -11.17 9.28 18.01
C ILE A 183 -12.49 8.96 17.31
N GLU A 184 -12.91 9.75 16.32
CA GLU A 184 -14.12 9.50 15.54
C GLU A 184 -14.02 8.21 14.73
N ILE A 185 -12.90 7.98 14.04
CA ILE A 185 -12.65 6.76 13.27
C ILE A 185 -12.60 5.53 14.18
N PHE A 186 -11.99 5.63 15.36
CA PHE A 186 -11.97 4.54 16.34
C PHE A 186 -13.38 4.17 16.85
N LYS A 187 -14.24 5.17 17.09
CA LYS A 187 -15.65 4.92 17.43
C LYS A 187 -16.39 4.27 16.26
N LYS A 188 -16.17 4.78 15.05
CA LYS A 188 -16.79 4.25 13.82
C LYS A 188 -16.42 2.79 13.56
N MET A 189 -15.15 2.43 13.73
CA MET A 189 -14.66 1.05 13.62
C MET A 189 -15.51 0.08 14.44
N LYS A 190 -15.78 0.42 15.71
CA LYS A 190 -16.62 -0.38 16.61
C LYS A 190 -18.07 -0.47 16.13
N LEU A 191 -18.64 0.65 15.66
CA LEU A 191 -20.01 0.70 15.12
C LEU A 191 -20.17 -0.14 13.85
N CYS A 192 -19.11 -0.25 13.04
CA CYS A 192 -19.07 -1.08 11.84
C CYS A 192 -18.82 -2.58 12.14
N GLY A 193 -18.79 -2.98 13.41
CA GLY A 193 -18.55 -4.36 13.83
C GLY A 193 -17.10 -4.82 13.66
N CYS A 194 -16.15 -3.87 13.55
CA CYS A 194 -14.72 -4.18 13.56
C CYS A 194 -14.22 -4.08 15.00
N HIS A 195 -13.64 -5.17 15.51
CA HIS A 195 -13.16 -5.24 16.88
C HIS A 195 -11.73 -4.71 16.97
N PRO A 196 -11.42 -3.78 17.90
CA PRO A 196 -10.06 -3.36 18.15
C PRO A 196 -9.15 -4.55 18.45
N ASP A 197 -7.97 -4.55 17.87
CA ASP A 197 -6.91 -5.50 18.19
C ASP A 197 -5.80 -4.83 19.02
N SER A 198 -4.75 -5.60 19.33
CA SER A 198 -3.59 -5.06 20.04
C SER A 198 -2.96 -3.85 19.33
N THR A 199 -2.99 -3.81 18.00
CA THR A 199 -2.44 -2.69 17.21
C THR A 199 -3.32 -1.47 17.36
N THR A 200 -4.65 -1.63 17.27
CA THR A 200 -5.61 -0.54 17.47
C THR A 200 -5.43 0.12 18.84
N TYR A 201 -5.31 -0.68 19.91
CA TYR A 201 -5.12 -0.15 21.27
C TYR A 201 -3.82 0.64 21.39
N ASN A 202 -2.71 0.11 20.87
CA ASN A 202 -1.43 0.79 20.90
C ASN A 202 -1.46 2.15 20.18
N ILE A 203 -2.10 2.22 19.01
CA ILE A 203 -2.28 3.48 18.26
C ILE A 203 -3.10 4.49 19.08
N MET A 204 -4.21 4.07 19.65
CA MET A 204 -5.08 4.97 20.42
C MET A 204 -4.47 5.40 21.75
N ILE A 205 -3.62 4.58 22.36
CA ILE A 205 -2.83 4.95 23.54
C ILE A 205 -1.77 5.99 23.17
N ASP A 206 -1.12 5.86 22.02
CA ASP A 206 -0.20 6.90 21.52
C ASP A 206 -0.94 8.22 21.23
N CYS A 207 -2.15 8.16 20.68
CA CYS A 207 -3.04 9.31 20.53
C CYS A 207 -3.32 10.02 21.86
N CYS A 208 -3.41 9.27 22.98
CA CYS A 208 -3.59 9.86 24.31
C CYS A 208 -2.41 10.74 24.73
N SER A 209 -1.21 10.46 24.23
CA SER A 209 -0.03 11.31 24.46
C SER A 209 -0.13 12.68 23.77
N ILE A 210 -0.83 12.75 22.65
CA ILE A 210 -1.09 13.99 21.90
C ILE A 210 -2.12 14.85 22.63
N ILE A 211 -3.25 14.26 23.05
CA ILE A 211 -4.31 14.97 23.79
C ILE A 211 -3.99 15.18 25.29
N ARG A 212 -2.83 14.68 25.75
CA ARG A 212 -2.36 14.76 27.14
C ARG A 212 -3.38 14.26 28.18
N SER A 213 -4.03 13.13 27.89
CA SER A 213 -5.06 12.56 28.78
C SER A 213 -4.60 11.25 29.41
N TYR A 214 -4.15 11.33 30.66
CA TYR A 214 -3.83 10.16 31.49
C TYR A 214 -5.05 9.23 31.67
N ILE A 215 -6.23 9.82 31.88
CA ILE A 215 -7.47 9.08 32.13
C ILE A 215 -7.81 8.21 30.90
N SER A 216 -7.76 8.81 29.71
CA SER A 216 -8.04 8.09 28.46
C SER A 216 -7.02 6.97 28.21
N ALA A 217 -5.73 7.24 28.43
CA ALA A 217 -4.69 6.23 28.29
C ALA A 217 -4.90 5.05 29.24
N SER A 218 -5.19 5.33 30.53
CA SER A 218 -5.44 4.31 31.55
C SER A 218 -6.66 3.45 31.22
N LEU A 219 -7.74 4.08 30.74
CA LEU A 219 -8.95 3.36 30.31
C LEU A 219 -8.65 2.41 29.14
N LEU A 220 -7.94 2.89 28.11
CA LEU A 220 -7.59 2.07 26.94
C LEU A 220 -6.70 0.88 27.33
N ILE A 221 -5.76 1.06 28.26
CA ILE A 221 -4.93 -0.03 28.78
C ILE A 221 -5.75 -1.05 29.56
N SER A 222 -6.67 -0.59 30.41
CA SER A 222 -7.59 -1.49 31.11
C SER A 222 -8.46 -2.30 30.14
N MET A 223 -8.96 -1.67 29.07
CA MET A 223 -9.71 -2.36 28.02
C MET A 223 -8.84 -3.38 27.26
N MET A 224 -7.63 -3.00 26.86
CA MET A 224 -6.66 -3.86 26.20
C MET A 224 -6.40 -5.14 27.01
N ILE A 225 -6.11 -5.01 28.31
CA ILE A 225 -5.88 -6.15 29.21
C ILE A 225 -7.12 -7.03 29.34
N ARG A 226 -8.30 -6.42 29.52
CA ARG A 226 -9.57 -7.15 29.66
C ARG A 226 -9.91 -7.96 28.41
N GLU A 227 -9.54 -7.47 27.23
CA GLU A 227 -9.74 -8.14 25.94
C GLU A 227 -8.61 -9.14 25.60
N GLY A 228 -7.67 -9.37 26.53
CA GLY A 228 -6.65 -10.40 26.42
C GLY A 228 -5.36 -9.95 25.74
N PHE A 229 -5.17 -8.65 25.53
CA PHE A 229 -3.96 -8.10 24.92
C PHE A 229 -2.99 -7.58 26.00
N CYS A 230 -1.70 -7.90 25.84
CA CYS A 230 -0.66 -7.50 26.78
C CYS A 230 -0.08 -6.11 26.42
N PRO A 231 0.00 -5.15 27.36
CA PRO A 231 0.71 -3.90 27.15
C PRO A 231 2.16 -4.13 26.71
N VAL A 232 2.65 -3.30 25.80
CA VAL A 232 4.02 -3.38 25.26
C VAL A 232 4.82 -2.13 25.65
N ALA A 233 6.11 -2.09 25.32
CA ALA A 233 6.99 -0.97 25.69
C ALA A 233 6.43 0.41 25.28
N CYS A 234 5.85 0.53 24.07
CA CYS A 234 5.27 1.80 23.62
C CYS A 234 4.05 2.24 24.47
N THR A 235 3.27 1.30 25.00
CA THR A 235 2.15 1.57 25.91
C THR A 235 2.60 2.31 27.17
N TYR A 236 3.68 1.82 27.79
CA TYR A 236 4.24 2.44 28.99
C TYR A 236 4.91 3.79 28.69
N THR A 237 5.60 3.91 27.56
CA THR A 237 6.18 5.18 27.12
C THR A 237 5.11 6.26 26.93
N ALA A 238 3.98 5.91 26.33
CA ALA A 238 2.85 6.82 26.17
C ALA A 238 2.23 7.24 27.52
N LEU A 239 2.10 6.31 28.47
CA LEU A 239 1.64 6.62 29.82
C LEU A 239 2.55 7.63 30.54
N ILE A 240 3.87 7.42 30.46
CA ILE A 240 4.84 8.32 31.10
C ILE A 240 4.70 9.74 30.56
N LYS A 241 4.49 9.89 29.24
CA LYS A 241 4.29 11.20 28.60
C LYS A 241 3.03 11.95 29.10
N VAL A 242 2.04 11.25 29.64
CA VAL A 242 0.77 11.84 30.09
C VAL A 242 0.62 11.88 31.61
N LEU A 243 1.61 11.42 32.38
CA LEU A 243 1.56 11.46 33.84
C LEU A 243 1.42 12.92 34.32
N PRO A 244 0.45 13.22 35.20
CA PRO A 244 0.40 14.52 35.86
C PRO A 244 1.63 14.66 36.77
N VAL A 245 2.42 15.71 36.55
CA VAL A 245 3.55 16.12 37.41
C VAL A 245 3.02 16.90 38.61
#